data_AF-A0A4Q5QR20-F1
#
_entry.id   AF-A0A4Q5QR20-F1
#
_cell.length_a   1.000
_cell.length_b   1.000
_cell.length_c   1.000
_cell.angle_alpha   90.00
_cell.angle_beta   90.00
_cell.angle_gamma   90.00
#
_symmetry.space_group_name_H-M   'P 1'
#
loop_
_entity.id
_entity.type
_entity.pdbx_description
1 polymer ?
#
loop_
_entity_poly.entity_id
_entity_poly.type
_entity_poly.pdbx_seq_one_letter_code
_entity_poly.pdbx_strand_id
1 'polypeptide(L)'
;PRRPADAGLPRSHKEVEYWNRNVAEGWAQGEKQAVEIFLSDLGRLQRDIIGMARYRVLLRAGLVEEPRVSFANAATEGGRGRLSIGDRTVRITDQPGLQGNRRRWQPGAGCRS
;
A
#
# COMPACT_ATOMS: atom_id res chain seq x y z
N PRO A 1 7.41 25.63 0.83
CA PRO A 1 8.74 25.93 0.23
C PRO A 1 9.43 27.10 0.95
N ARG A 2 10.71 26.95 1.32
CA ARG A 2 11.55 28.03 1.88
C ARG A 2 12.19 28.81 0.74
N ARG A 3 12.35 30.14 0.88
CA ARG A 3 13.05 30.96 -0.12
C ARG A 3 14.47 30.42 -0.35
N PRO A 4 14.96 30.38 -1.60
CA PRO A 4 16.36 30.05 -1.87
C PRO A 4 17.30 31.01 -1.14
N ALA A 5 18.50 30.55 -0.80
CA ALA A 5 19.56 31.42 -0.27
C ALA A 5 19.93 32.50 -1.30
N ASP A 6 20.33 33.69 -0.84
CA ASP A 6 20.60 34.87 -1.69
C ASP A 6 21.65 34.63 -2.80
N ALA A 7 22.53 33.63 -2.63
CA ALA A 7 23.49 33.21 -3.64
C ALA A 7 22.85 32.57 -4.88
N GLY A 8 21.62 32.05 -4.78
CA GLY A 8 20.88 31.41 -5.87
C GLY A 8 19.91 32.34 -6.60
N LEU A 9 19.84 33.61 -6.23
CA LEU A 9 18.99 34.59 -6.92
C LEU A 9 19.71 35.16 -8.14
N PRO A 10 19.02 35.26 -9.30
CA PRO A 10 19.58 35.86 -10.49
C PRO A 10 19.97 37.31 -10.26
N ARG A 11 21.15 37.73 -10.72
CA ARG A 11 21.72 39.07 -10.46
C ARG A 11 21.69 39.97 -11.69
N SER A 12 21.65 39.40 -12.88
CA SER A 12 21.51 40.13 -14.15
C SER A 12 20.15 39.95 -14.79
N HIS A 13 19.72 40.91 -15.63
CA HIS A 13 18.43 40.84 -16.32
C HIS A 13 18.27 39.57 -17.17
N LYS A 14 19.35 39.09 -17.82
CA LYS A 14 19.35 37.82 -18.56
C LYS A 14 19.14 36.62 -17.62
N GLU A 15 19.83 36.57 -16.50
CA GLU A 15 19.65 35.49 -15.52
C GLU A 15 18.23 35.48 -14.94
N VAL A 16 17.61 36.65 -14.72
CA VAL A 16 16.23 36.77 -14.24
C VAL A 16 15.26 36.17 -15.25
N GLU A 17 15.44 36.46 -16.54
CA GLU A 17 14.60 35.90 -17.61
C GLU A 17 14.72 34.37 -17.67
N TYR A 18 15.95 33.84 -17.64
CA TYR A 18 16.19 32.40 -17.60
C TYR A 18 15.60 31.77 -16.34
N TRP A 19 15.79 32.37 -15.17
CA TRP A 19 15.25 31.87 -13.91
C TRP A 19 13.72 31.82 -13.94
N ASN A 20 13.06 32.90 -14.37
CA ASN A 20 11.60 32.97 -14.46
C ASN A 20 11.06 31.88 -15.39
N ARG A 21 11.69 31.68 -16.56
CA ARG A 21 11.30 30.63 -17.50
C ARG A 21 11.42 29.24 -16.89
N ASN A 22 12.56 28.92 -16.29
CA ASN A 22 12.80 27.60 -15.70
C ASN A 22 11.90 27.33 -14.49
N VAL A 23 11.59 28.36 -13.68
CA VAL A 23 10.64 28.24 -12.57
C VAL A 23 9.22 27.97 -13.08
N ALA A 24 8.78 28.69 -14.10
CA ALA A 24 7.46 28.47 -14.70
C ALA A 24 7.36 27.06 -15.31
N GLU A 25 8.41 26.61 -16.00
CA GLU A 25 8.49 25.26 -16.56
C GLU A 25 8.50 24.19 -15.46
N GLY A 26 9.33 24.35 -14.43
CA GLY A 26 9.39 23.42 -13.30
C GLY A 26 8.08 23.35 -12.52
N TRP A 27 7.35 24.46 -12.40
CA TRP A 27 6.03 24.49 -11.79
C TRP A 27 5.01 23.67 -12.60
N ALA A 28 4.95 23.90 -13.92
CA ALA A 28 4.06 23.16 -14.80
C ALA A 28 4.39 21.65 -14.85
N GLN A 29 5.68 21.30 -14.86
CA GLN A 29 6.12 19.90 -14.78
C GLN A 29 5.73 19.26 -13.43
N GLY A 30 5.88 19.99 -12.33
CA GLY A 30 5.49 19.54 -10.99
C GLY A 30 3.98 19.30 -10.87
N GLU A 31 3.15 20.19 -11.42
CA GLU A 31 1.70 20.02 -11.48
C GLU A 31 1.32 18.76 -12.26
N LYS A 32 1.91 18.56 -13.44
CA LYS A 32 1.69 17.36 -14.24
C LYS A 32 2.10 16.09 -13.47
N GLN A 33 3.27 16.10 -12.84
CA GLN A 33 3.77 14.96 -12.07
C GLN A 33 2.85 14.63 -10.87
N ALA A 34 2.34 15.65 -10.17
CA ALA A 34 1.42 15.46 -9.06
C ALA A 34 0.11 14.79 -9.51
N VAL A 35 -0.43 15.19 -10.66
CA VAL A 35 -1.63 14.56 -11.26
C VAL A 35 -1.36 13.10 -11.64
N GLU A 36 -0.22 12.80 -12.24
CA GLU A 36 0.15 11.43 -12.60
C GLU A 36 0.27 10.52 -11.37
N ILE A 37 0.91 11.00 -10.30
CA ILE A 37 1.01 10.28 -9.02
C ILE A 37 -0.39 10.03 -8.44
N PHE A 38 -1.23 11.06 -8.39
CA PHE A 38 -2.58 10.96 -7.86
C PHE A 38 -3.42 9.90 -8.61
N LEU A 39 -3.36 9.89 -9.95
CA LEU A 39 -4.10 8.93 -10.76
C LEU A 39 -3.57 7.50 -10.58
N SER A 40 -2.26 7.33 -10.44
CA SER A 40 -1.65 6.03 -10.13
C SER A 40 -2.11 5.50 -8.77
N ASP A 41 -2.07 6.34 -7.73
CA ASP A 41 -2.48 5.99 -6.37
C ASP A 41 -3.99 5.67 -6.31
N LEU A 42 -4.81 6.44 -7.02
CA LEU A 42 -6.24 6.16 -7.15
C LEU A 42 -6.50 4.80 -7.82
N GLY A 43 -5.78 4.50 -8.91
CA GLY A 43 -5.89 3.21 -9.60
C GLY A 43 -5.47 2.04 -8.72
N ARG A 44 -4.43 2.21 -7.90
CA ARG A 44 -4.02 1.22 -6.89
C ARG A 44 -5.10 1.01 -5.83
N LEU A 45 -5.64 2.08 -5.26
CA LEU A 45 -6.70 2.01 -4.26
C LEU A 45 -7.94 1.28 -4.80
N GLN A 46 -8.37 1.61 -6.02
CA GLN A 46 -9.50 0.94 -6.68
C GLN A 46 -9.23 -0.56 -6.86
N ARG A 47 -8.04 -0.93 -7.35
CA ARG A 47 -7.64 -2.34 -7.52
C ARG A 47 -7.67 -3.09 -6.19
N ASP A 48 -7.13 -2.49 -5.13
CA ASP A 48 -7.05 -3.12 -3.81
C ASP A 48 -8.44 -3.33 -3.21
N ILE A 49 -9.35 -2.34 -3.30
CA ILE A 49 -10.73 -2.46 -2.83
C ILE A 49 -11.48 -3.55 -3.59
N ILE A 50 -11.39 -3.54 -4.93
CA ILE A 50 -12.06 -4.54 -5.78
C ILE A 50 -11.49 -5.94 -5.51
N GLY A 51 -10.17 -6.05 -5.37
CA GLY A 51 -9.48 -7.30 -5.06
C GLY A 51 -9.94 -7.89 -3.72
N MET A 52 -10.00 -7.08 -2.67
CA MET A 52 -10.48 -7.52 -1.35
C MET A 52 -11.96 -7.88 -1.35
N ALA A 53 -12.80 -7.13 -2.06
CA ALA A 53 -14.21 -7.46 -2.22
C ALA A 53 -14.38 -8.81 -2.94
N ARG A 54 -13.66 -9.02 -4.04
CA ARG A 54 -13.63 -10.29 -4.78
C ARG A 54 -13.13 -11.44 -3.89
N TYR A 55 -12.06 -11.25 -3.15
CA TYR A 55 -11.55 -12.24 -2.20
C TYR A 55 -12.64 -12.66 -1.20
N ARG A 56 -13.36 -11.70 -0.59
CA ARG A 56 -14.45 -12.01 0.35
C ARG A 56 -15.60 -12.80 -0.30
N VAL A 57 -15.96 -12.49 -1.54
CA VAL A 57 -16.97 -13.24 -2.29
C VAL A 57 -16.49 -14.67 -2.56
N LEU A 58 -15.25 -14.83 -3.02
CA LEU A 58 -14.66 -16.14 -3.30
C LEU A 58 -14.50 -16.99 -2.02
N LEU A 59 -14.11 -16.37 -0.90
CA LEU A 59 -14.00 -17.02 0.40
C LEU A 59 -15.35 -17.55 0.86
N ARG A 60 -16.42 -16.74 0.76
CA ARG A 60 -17.79 -17.18 1.07
C ARG A 60 -18.29 -18.31 0.16
N ALA A 61 -17.86 -18.32 -1.10
CA ALA A 61 -18.17 -19.38 -2.05
C ALA A 61 -17.26 -20.62 -1.90
N GLY A 62 -16.30 -20.63 -0.97
CA GLY A 62 -15.36 -21.73 -0.78
C GLY A 62 -14.36 -21.92 -1.94
N LEU A 63 -14.14 -20.88 -2.75
CA LEU A 63 -13.27 -20.92 -3.94
C LEU A 63 -11.82 -20.53 -3.64
N VAL A 64 -11.57 -19.90 -2.49
CA VAL A 64 -10.24 -19.49 -2.00
C VAL A 64 -10.13 -19.86 -0.52
N GLU A 65 -8.95 -20.30 -0.09
CA GLU A 65 -8.67 -20.64 1.32
C GLU A 65 -8.32 -19.40 2.16
N GLU A 66 -8.68 -19.44 3.45
CA GLU A 66 -8.27 -18.43 4.41
C GLU A 66 -6.79 -18.63 4.81
N PRO A 67 -5.96 -17.58 4.88
CA PRO A 67 -4.60 -17.71 5.40
C PRO A 67 -4.64 -18.26 6.82
N ARG A 68 -3.90 -19.36 7.06
CA ARG A 68 -3.74 -19.87 8.42
C ARG A 68 -2.77 -18.95 9.18
N VAL A 69 -3.29 -18.30 10.22
CA VAL A 69 -2.49 -17.49 11.14
C VAL A 69 -2.20 -18.30 12.39
N SER A 70 -0.93 -18.60 12.65
CA SER A 70 -0.53 -19.23 13.92
C SER A 70 -0.13 -18.15 14.91
N PHE A 71 -0.72 -18.18 16.10
CA PHE A 71 -0.30 -17.36 17.23
C PHE A 71 0.66 -18.17 18.09
N ALA A 72 1.93 -17.78 18.15
CA ALA A 72 2.87 -18.32 19.12
C ALA A 72 2.93 -17.36 20.32
N ASN A 73 2.39 -17.79 21.46
CA ASN A 73 2.53 -17.08 22.72
C ASN A 73 3.75 -17.68 23.44
N ALA A 74 4.87 -16.95 23.50
CA ALA A 74 6.00 -17.38 24.31
C ALA A 74 5.76 -16.95 25.76
N ALA A 75 5.38 -17.89 26.62
CA ALA A 75 5.36 -17.66 28.06
C ALA A 75 6.80 -17.71 28.57
N THR A 76 7.42 -16.54 28.72
CA THR A 76 8.69 -16.30 29.44
C THR A 76 9.95 -16.96 28.86
N GLU A 77 10.72 -16.22 28.06
CA GLU A 77 12.17 -16.44 27.95
C GLU A 77 12.86 -15.60 29.02
N GLY A 78 13.45 -16.27 30.02
CA GLY A 78 14.19 -15.64 31.12
C GLY A 78 15.66 -16.04 31.10
N GLY A 79 16.56 -15.05 31.08
CA GLY A 79 18.00 -15.25 31.24
C GLY A 79 18.82 -13.96 31.30
N ARG A 80 19.00 -13.43 32.53
CA ARG A 80 19.89 -12.32 32.97
C ARG A 80 19.98 -11.10 32.03
N GLY A 81 18.95 -10.25 32.07
CA GLY A 81 19.03 -8.87 31.60
C GLY A 81 17.77 -8.34 30.92
N ARG A 82 16.84 -9.22 30.52
CA ARG A 82 15.59 -8.82 29.87
C ARG A 82 14.46 -9.78 30.19
N LEU A 83 13.33 -9.23 30.61
CA LEU A 83 12.06 -9.90 30.85
C LEU A 83 11.10 -9.36 29.81
N SER A 84 10.68 -10.19 28.84
CA SER A 84 9.60 -9.84 27.90
C SER A 84 8.34 -10.57 28.36
N ILE A 85 7.40 -9.84 28.96
CA ILE A 85 6.08 -10.36 29.33
C ILE A 85 5.13 -10.00 28.19
N GLY A 86 4.60 -11.00 27.49
CA GLY A 86 3.55 -10.80 26.50
C GLY A 86 3.99 -10.61 25.04
N ASP A 87 5.11 -11.21 24.62
CA ASP A 87 5.45 -11.25 23.19
C ASP A 87 4.45 -12.15 22.43
N ARG A 88 3.57 -11.52 21.66
CA ARG A 88 2.67 -12.17 20.71
C ARG A 88 3.26 -12.07 19.32
N THR A 89 3.92 -13.13 18.87
CA THR A 89 4.41 -13.23 17.49
C THR A 89 3.28 -13.75 16.59
N VAL A 90 2.83 -12.93 15.66
CA VAL A 90 1.84 -13.30 14.64
C VAL A 90 2.59 -13.72 13.38
N ARG A 91 2.50 -15.00 12.98
CA ARG A 91 3.09 -15.52 11.74
C ARG A 91 1.98 -16.10 10.85
N ILE A 92 1.95 -15.66 9.59
CA ILE A 92 1.13 -16.29 8.54
C ILE A 92 1.86 -17.59 8.16
N THR A 93 1.25 -18.74 8.43
CA THR A 93 1.86 -20.06 8.21
C THR A 93 1.49 -20.67 6.87
N ASP A 94 0.48 -20.12 6.19
CA ASP A 94 0.08 -20.54 4.86
C ASP A 94 -0.51 -19.36 4.07
N GLN A 95 -0.12 -19.22 2.80
CA GLN A 95 -0.49 -18.08 1.96
C GLN A 95 -1.78 -18.42 1.20
N PRO A 96 -2.77 -17.51 1.12
CA PRO A 96 -4.07 -17.84 0.55
C PRO A 96 -3.95 -18.16 -0.94
N GLY A 97 -4.48 -19.32 -1.36
CA GLY A 97 -4.43 -19.83 -2.73
C GLY A 97 -5.79 -20.27 -3.28
N LEU A 98 -5.87 -20.47 -4.61
CA LEU A 98 -7.07 -20.93 -5.29
C LEU A 98 -7.42 -22.39 -4.91
N GLN A 99 -8.70 -22.68 -4.66
CA GLN A 99 -9.16 -24.01 -4.28
C GLN A 99 -9.38 -24.94 -5.48
N GLY A 100 -8.42 -25.82 -5.73
CA GLY A 100 -8.50 -26.81 -6.82
C GLY A 100 -9.53 -27.93 -6.60
N ASN A 101 -9.99 -28.17 -5.37
CA ASN A 101 -10.98 -29.22 -5.07
C ASN A 101 -12.42 -28.72 -5.19
N ARG A 102 -13.04 -29.03 -6.33
CA ARG A 102 -14.40 -28.61 -6.70
C ARG A 102 -15.50 -29.06 -5.73
N ARG A 103 -15.27 -30.10 -4.91
CA ARG A 103 -16.26 -30.57 -3.91
C ARG A 103 -16.42 -29.61 -2.73
N ARG A 104 -15.44 -28.73 -2.51
CA ARG A 104 -15.47 -27.73 -1.42
C ARG A 104 -16.16 -26.42 -1.83
N TRP A 105 -16.48 -26.28 -3.11
CA TRP A 105 -17.13 -25.08 -3.64
C TRP A 105 -18.59 -25.06 -3.19
N GLN A 106 -19.09 -23.88 -2.85
CA GLN A 106 -20.48 -23.64 -2.49
C GLN A 106 -21.14 -22.77 -3.57
N PRO A 107 -21.81 -23.37 -4.57
CA PRO A 107 -22.48 -22.62 -5.63
C PRO A 107 -23.64 -21.81 -5.05
N GLY A 108 -23.72 -20.51 -5.37
CA GLY A 108 -24.88 -19.65 -5.05
C GLY A 108 -24.70 -18.65 -3.91
N ALA A 109 -23.60 -18.67 -3.15
CA ALA A 109 -23.38 -17.72 -2.04
C ALA A 109 -23.20 -16.24 -2.45
N GLY A 110 -23.03 -15.96 -3.75
CA GLY A 110 -22.83 -14.60 -4.31
C GLY A 110 -24.05 -13.97 -4.99
N CYS A 111 -25.10 -14.74 -5.27
CA CYS A 111 -26.33 -14.23 -5.88
C CYS A 111 -27.49 -14.44 -4.92
N ARG A 112 -27.89 -13.37 -4.22
CA ARG A 112 -29.25 -13.29 -3.69
C ARG A 112 -30.11 -12.63 -4.76
N SER A 113 -31.11 -13.37 -5.24
CA SER A 113 -32.27 -12.86 -5.98
C SER A 113 -33.05 -11.86 -5.14
#